data_AF-A0A1I0FXV0-F1
#
_entry.id   AF-A0A1I0FXV0-F1
#
_cell.length_a   1.000
_cell.length_b   1.000
_cell.length_c   1.000
_cell.angle_alpha   90.00
_cell.angle_beta   90.00
_cell.angle_gamma   90.00
#
_symmetry.space_group_name_H-M   'P 1'
#
loop_
_entity.id
_entity.type
_entity.pdbx_description
1 polymer ?
#
loop_
_entity_poly.entity_id
_entity_poly.type
_entity_poly.pdbx_seq_one_letter_code
_entity_poly.pdbx_strand_id
1 'polypeptide(L)'
;MDCGDSWPTYAFIEAAPAELLAYAEIRALVGGTTSIQESPPSTCPLDGWLVQNIEDETLNGEIGRHQVLASRLTLKPEQLGERAISMRQGATFIYHCAEGRPGSIVQREYRAAHTAGCLQRRLVAIHTNAVDLASYDTWSNSEAIVRSPFSNLWLYGTTTDVPSALAREISLCIGSDWGPSGTRNVLGELKVASLVSEAKGWGLSPFDLVKMITANPGDVLAEAWQRQAGRQQPGALGIYCLTTA
;
A
#
# COMPACT_ATOMS: atom_id res chain seq x y z
N MET A 1 9.92 22.46 8.94
CA MET A 1 9.41 21.71 10.09
C MET A 1 8.37 20.76 9.54
N ASP A 2 8.79 19.53 9.29
CA ASP A 2 7.93 18.53 8.67
C ASP A 2 7.00 17.97 9.75
N CYS A 3 5.69 18.10 9.53
CA CYS A 3 4.67 17.64 10.46
C CYS A 3 4.36 16.18 10.15
N GLY A 4 5.35 15.30 10.37
CA GLY A 4 5.24 13.88 10.09
C GLY A 4 5.46 13.04 11.33
N ASP A 5 6.55 13.27 12.05
CA ASP A 5 6.98 12.36 13.12
C ASP A 5 6.80 12.95 14.52
N SER A 6 6.28 12.14 15.44
CA SER A 6 6.27 12.48 16.86
C SER A 6 7.71 12.57 17.39
N TRP A 7 7.99 13.51 18.29
CA TRP A 7 9.32 13.70 18.90
C TRP A 7 10.01 12.41 19.39
N PRO A 8 9.29 11.41 19.97
CA PRO A 8 9.89 10.12 20.33
C PRO A 8 10.35 9.30 19.13
N THR A 9 9.59 9.29 18.03
CA THR A 9 9.94 8.54 16.81
C THR A 9 11.26 9.05 16.23
N TYR A 10 11.41 10.37 16.14
CA TYR A 10 12.62 10.99 15.62
C TYR A 10 13.85 10.67 16.49
N ALA A 11 13.69 10.71 17.82
CA ALA A 11 14.76 10.31 18.75
C ALA A 11 15.19 8.85 18.57
N PHE A 12 14.25 7.92 18.33
CA PHE A 12 14.59 6.52 18.07
C PHE A 12 15.23 6.30 16.69
N ILE A 13 14.79 7.03 15.66
CA ILE A 13 15.43 7.01 14.33
C ILE A 13 16.89 7.42 14.44
N GLU A 14 17.19 8.47 15.21
CA GLU A 14 18.58 8.94 15.36
C GLU A 14 19.41 8.05 16.30
N ALA A 15 18.82 7.55 17.38
CA ALA A 15 19.57 6.85 18.43
C ALA A 15 19.71 5.33 18.20
N ALA A 16 18.71 4.67 17.59
CA ALA A 16 18.62 3.21 17.46
C ALA A 16 17.81 2.79 16.21
N PRO A 17 18.24 3.18 14.99
CA PRO A 17 17.46 2.95 13.77
C PRO A 17 17.31 1.47 13.42
N ALA A 18 18.31 0.63 13.71
CA ALA A 18 18.27 -0.80 13.44
C ALA A 18 17.25 -1.52 14.34
N GLU A 19 17.21 -1.17 15.62
CA GLU A 19 16.26 -1.71 16.59
C GLU A 19 14.84 -1.24 16.30
N LEU A 20 14.67 0.02 15.87
CA LEU A 20 13.38 0.55 15.45
C LEU A 20 12.84 -0.20 14.21
N LEU A 21 13.70 -0.46 13.23
CA LEU A 21 13.35 -1.27 12.06
C LEU A 21 12.97 -2.70 12.48
N ALA A 22 13.81 -3.38 13.27
CA ALA A 22 13.52 -4.72 13.77
C ALA A 22 12.19 -4.77 14.55
N TYR A 23 11.88 -3.76 15.35
CA TYR A 23 10.59 -3.65 16.03
C TYR A 23 9.41 -3.53 15.05
N ALA A 24 9.55 -2.73 13.98
CA ALA A 24 8.54 -2.60 12.94
C ALA A 24 8.33 -3.92 12.18
N GLU A 25 9.43 -4.61 11.79
CA GLU A 25 9.38 -5.89 11.10
C GLU A 25 8.75 -7.00 11.97
N ILE A 26 9.12 -7.09 13.25
CA ILE A 26 8.53 -8.05 14.20
C ILE A 26 7.03 -7.78 14.36
N ARG A 27 6.62 -6.51 14.48
CA ARG A 27 5.20 -6.16 14.53
C ARG A 27 4.44 -6.61 13.29
N ALA A 28 5.03 -6.44 12.12
CA ALA A 28 4.46 -6.90 10.85
C ALA A 28 4.33 -8.43 10.84
N LEU A 29 5.40 -9.17 11.20
CA LEU A 29 5.41 -10.63 11.28
C LEU A 29 4.36 -11.19 12.24
N VAL A 30 4.17 -10.57 13.41
CA VAL A 30 3.14 -10.99 14.39
C VAL A 30 1.73 -10.89 13.79
N GLY A 31 1.52 -9.99 12.82
CA GLY A 31 0.27 -9.92 12.05
C GLY A 31 0.22 -10.83 10.83
N GLY A 32 1.26 -11.64 10.59
CA GLY A 32 1.40 -12.49 9.42
C GLY A 32 1.83 -11.78 8.14
N THR A 33 2.28 -10.53 8.24
CA THR A 33 2.84 -9.78 7.11
C THR A 33 4.26 -10.25 6.85
N THR A 34 4.52 -10.67 5.61
CA THR A 34 5.83 -11.19 5.17
C THR A 34 6.59 -10.23 4.25
N SER A 35 5.90 -9.22 3.72
CA SER A 35 6.47 -8.21 2.83
C SER A 35 5.88 -6.84 3.16
N ILE A 36 6.70 -5.80 3.14
CA ILE A 36 6.31 -4.41 3.47
C ILE A 36 6.79 -3.44 2.40
N GLN A 37 6.07 -2.33 2.27
CA GLN A 37 6.50 -1.14 1.56
C GLN A 37 7.06 -0.15 2.57
N GLU A 38 8.08 0.62 2.16
CA GLU A 38 8.81 1.60 2.97
C GLU A 38 9.70 1.02 4.09
N SER A 39 11.01 1.29 3.98
CA SER A 39 12.02 1.18 5.05
C SER A 39 12.72 2.54 5.24
N PRO A 40 13.09 2.96 6.46
CA PRO A 40 13.67 4.28 6.70
C PRO A 40 14.91 4.55 5.82
N PRO A 41 15.04 5.73 5.19
CA PRO A 41 16.09 6.03 4.20
C PRO A 41 17.52 6.13 4.79
N SER A 42 17.71 5.92 6.08
CA SER A 42 19.00 6.08 6.77
C SER A 42 19.25 4.94 7.75
N THR A 43 19.69 3.79 7.24
CA THR A 43 20.82 2.98 7.73
C THR A 43 20.73 1.61 7.08
N CYS A 44 21.25 1.49 5.85
CA CYS A 44 21.44 0.24 5.13
C CYS A 44 20.15 -0.56 4.87
N PRO A 45 19.76 -0.83 3.62
CA PRO A 45 18.91 -1.98 3.35
C PRO A 45 19.73 -3.21 3.74
N LEU A 46 19.51 -3.70 4.95
CA LEU A 46 19.63 -5.14 5.14
C LEU A 46 18.53 -5.71 4.25
N ASP A 47 18.89 -6.55 3.28
CA ASP A 47 17.90 -7.45 2.67
C ASP A 47 17.06 -7.99 3.83
N GLY A 48 15.75 -7.71 3.79
CA GLY A 48 14.86 -7.76 4.95
C GLY A 48 15.28 -8.80 5.98
N TRP A 49 15.62 -8.36 7.20
CA TRP A 49 16.14 -9.30 8.20
C TRP A 49 15.04 -10.31 8.57
N LEU A 50 13.79 -9.84 8.63
CA LEU A 50 12.62 -10.64 9.00
C LEU A 50 11.46 -10.56 7.99
N VAL A 51 11.27 -9.43 7.30
CA VAL A 51 10.22 -9.23 6.28
C VAL A 51 10.80 -8.61 5.01
N GLN A 52 10.27 -9.00 3.86
CA GLN A 52 10.76 -8.56 2.56
C GLN A 52 10.40 -7.10 2.26
N ASN A 53 11.38 -6.25 1.94
CA ASN A 53 11.11 -4.90 1.42
C ASN A 53 10.80 -4.99 -0.08
N ILE A 54 9.59 -4.64 -0.47
CA ILE A 54 9.13 -4.82 -1.86
C ILE A 54 9.81 -3.87 -2.86
N GLU A 55 10.33 -2.73 -2.40
CA GLU A 55 10.99 -1.71 -3.25
C GLU A 55 12.43 -2.10 -3.61
N ASP A 56 13.11 -2.76 -2.67
CA ASP A 56 14.50 -3.16 -2.79
C ASP A 56 14.70 -4.62 -3.25
N GLU A 57 13.62 -5.40 -3.34
CA GLU A 57 13.69 -6.82 -3.69
C GLU A 57 14.26 -7.04 -5.11
N THR A 58 15.22 -7.96 -5.22
CA THR A 58 15.86 -8.34 -6.49
C THR A 58 15.72 -9.82 -6.84
N LEU A 59 15.06 -10.60 -5.98
CA LEU A 59 14.94 -12.05 -6.00
C LEU A 59 16.29 -12.72 -6.27
N ASN A 60 17.29 -12.42 -5.42
CA ASN A 60 18.67 -12.85 -5.60
C ASN A 60 19.29 -12.41 -6.95
N GLY A 61 18.91 -11.24 -7.45
CA GLY A 61 19.37 -10.70 -8.73
C GLY A 61 18.61 -11.19 -9.97
N GLU A 62 17.54 -11.98 -9.81
CA GLU A 62 16.71 -12.45 -10.91
C GLU A 62 15.83 -11.36 -11.51
N ILE A 63 15.53 -10.30 -10.75
CA ILE A 63 14.83 -9.11 -11.23
C ILE A 63 15.70 -7.86 -11.07
N GLY A 64 15.45 -6.87 -11.92
CA GLY A 64 16.16 -5.59 -11.86
C GLY A 64 15.83 -4.81 -10.58
N ARG A 65 16.65 -3.80 -10.26
CA ARG A 65 16.30 -2.82 -9.23
C ARG A 65 15.21 -1.87 -9.74
N HIS A 66 14.55 -1.18 -8.81
CA HIS A 66 13.54 -0.14 -9.10
C HIS A 66 12.35 -0.65 -9.94
N GLN A 67 11.98 -1.93 -9.81
CA GLN A 67 10.75 -2.45 -10.42
C GLN A 67 9.51 -2.00 -9.65
N VAL A 68 9.66 -1.67 -8.36
CA VAL A 68 8.65 -1.02 -7.55
C VAL A 68 9.18 0.36 -7.16
N LEU A 69 8.38 1.38 -7.44
CA LEU A 69 8.66 2.78 -7.11
C LEU A 69 7.60 3.20 -6.10
N ALA A 70 7.98 3.83 -4.99
CA ALA A 70 7.00 4.44 -4.09
C ALA A 70 7.19 5.94 -3.93
N SER A 71 6.10 6.61 -3.55
CA SER A 71 6.19 7.95 -2.99
C SER A 71 5.04 8.23 -2.03
N ARG A 72 5.40 8.61 -0.80
CA ARG A 72 4.48 9.17 0.20
C ARG A 72 4.22 10.67 0.02
N LEU A 73 5.18 11.40 -0.53
CA LEU A 73 5.07 12.84 -0.71
C LEU A 73 4.30 13.18 -1.97
N THR A 74 3.55 14.30 -1.93
CA THR A 74 2.95 14.85 -3.14
C THR A 74 4.04 15.14 -4.18
N LEU A 75 3.99 14.44 -5.32
CA LEU A 75 4.93 14.64 -6.41
C LEU A 75 4.54 15.82 -7.29
N LYS A 76 5.55 16.50 -7.86
CA LYS A 76 5.34 17.53 -8.87
C LYS A 76 4.90 16.91 -10.20
N PRO A 77 4.24 17.67 -11.09
CA PRO A 77 3.78 17.15 -12.39
C PRO A 77 4.87 16.48 -13.22
N GLU A 78 6.10 17.03 -13.22
CA GLU A 78 7.22 16.49 -13.99
C GLU A 78 7.63 15.11 -13.45
N GLN A 79 7.71 14.97 -12.11
CA GLN A 79 8.03 13.71 -11.45
C GLN A 79 6.94 12.66 -11.68
N LEU A 80 5.66 13.06 -11.65
CA LEU A 80 4.55 12.16 -12.01
C LEU A 80 4.65 11.72 -13.49
N GLY A 81 5.04 12.61 -14.39
CA GLY A 81 5.29 12.29 -15.80
C GLY A 81 6.39 11.24 -15.97
N GLU A 82 7.49 11.37 -15.22
CA GLU A 82 8.57 10.37 -15.17
C GLU A 82 8.05 9.02 -14.64
N ARG A 83 7.27 9.01 -13.55
CA ARG A 83 6.64 7.79 -13.04
C ARG A 83 5.73 7.13 -14.08
N ALA A 84 4.92 7.93 -14.79
CA ALA A 84 4.05 7.42 -15.85
C ALA A 84 4.85 6.76 -16.99
N ILE A 85 6.03 7.29 -17.33
CA ILE A 85 6.94 6.67 -18.31
C ILE A 85 7.48 5.35 -17.77
N SER A 86 8.01 5.32 -16.54
CA SER A 86 8.53 4.09 -15.92
C SER A 86 7.48 3.00 -15.82
N MET A 87 6.23 3.36 -15.51
CA MET A 87 5.12 2.41 -15.47
C MET A 87 4.85 1.76 -16.82
N ARG A 88 4.88 2.55 -17.91
CA ARG A 88 4.77 2.01 -19.27
C ARG A 88 5.94 1.09 -19.65
N GLN A 89 7.07 1.23 -18.98
CA GLN A 89 8.25 0.37 -19.14
C GLN A 89 8.25 -0.85 -18.21
N GLY A 90 7.23 -1.01 -17.36
CA GLY A 90 7.07 -2.18 -16.49
C GLY A 90 7.25 -1.91 -15.00
N ALA A 91 7.50 -0.67 -14.55
CA ALA A 91 7.59 -0.41 -13.11
C ALA A 91 6.20 -0.35 -12.44
N THR A 92 6.05 -0.93 -11.25
CA THR A 92 4.89 -0.68 -10.37
C THR A 92 5.12 0.61 -9.60
N PHE A 93 4.13 1.51 -9.61
CA PHE A 93 4.18 2.77 -8.90
C PHE A 93 3.15 2.80 -7.76
N ILE A 94 3.65 2.83 -6.53
CA ILE A 94 2.89 2.94 -5.30
C ILE A 94 2.86 4.41 -4.88
N TYR A 95 1.67 5.00 -4.78
CA TYR A 95 1.53 6.44 -4.53
C TYR A 95 0.48 6.74 -3.47
N HIS A 96 0.87 7.47 -2.42
CA HIS A 96 -0.10 8.07 -1.51
C HIS A 96 -0.91 9.12 -2.28
N CYS A 97 -2.22 8.90 -2.34
CA CYS A 97 -3.07 9.65 -3.25
C CYS A 97 -4.38 10.01 -2.57
N ALA A 98 -4.61 11.30 -2.38
CA ALA A 98 -5.85 11.83 -1.82
C ALA A 98 -6.15 11.27 -0.41
N GLU A 99 -5.13 11.18 0.44
CA GLU A 99 -5.24 10.85 1.86
C GLU A 99 -5.86 12.04 2.63
N GLY A 100 -7.17 12.04 2.77
CA GLY A 100 -7.88 13.14 3.40
C GLY A 100 -9.40 12.97 3.35
N ARG A 101 -10.12 14.04 3.68
CA ARG A 101 -11.59 14.06 3.59
C ARG A 101 -12.06 14.40 2.17
N PRO A 102 -13.19 13.85 1.69
CA PRO A 102 -13.84 14.33 0.48
C PRO A 102 -13.99 15.87 0.49
N GLY A 103 -13.72 16.51 -0.65
CA GLY A 103 -13.73 17.96 -0.82
C GLY A 103 -12.48 18.69 -0.31
N SER A 104 -11.51 17.99 0.28
CA SER A 104 -10.26 18.60 0.75
C SER A 104 -9.22 18.77 -0.38
N ILE A 105 -8.20 19.58 -0.11
CA ILE A 105 -7.20 19.98 -1.10
C ILE A 105 -6.38 18.81 -1.66
N VAL A 106 -6.27 17.69 -0.93
CA VAL A 106 -5.49 16.51 -1.36
C VAL A 106 -6.09 15.82 -2.59
N GLN A 107 -7.34 16.13 -2.97
CA GLN A 107 -7.90 15.73 -4.27
C GLN A 107 -7.05 16.18 -5.46
N ARG A 108 -6.26 17.24 -5.31
CA ARG A 108 -5.33 17.70 -6.35
C ARG A 108 -4.28 16.63 -6.70
N GLU A 109 -3.92 15.75 -5.76
CA GLU A 109 -2.92 14.69 -5.97
C GLU A 109 -3.43 13.69 -7.00
N TYR A 110 -4.68 13.26 -6.82
CA TYR A 110 -5.37 12.41 -7.76
C TYR A 110 -5.50 13.07 -9.14
N ARG A 111 -5.92 14.34 -9.18
CA ARG A 111 -6.04 15.10 -10.44
C ARG A 111 -4.70 15.25 -11.15
N ALA A 112 -3.63 15.53 -10.41
CA ALA A 112 -2.28 15.66 -10.95
C ALA A 112 -1.77 14.33 -11.50
N ALA A 113 -1.97 13.22 -10.77
CA ALA A 113 -1.62 11.88 -11.22
C ALA A 113 -2.39 11.50 -12.50
N HIS A 114 -3.68 11.83 -12.57
CA HIS A 114 -4.49 11.65 -13.78
C HIS A 114 -3.94 12.47 -14.95
N THR A 115 -3.72 13.78 -14.78
CA THR A 115 -3.19 14.65 -15.82
C THR A 115 -1.81 14.22 -16.32
N ALA A 116 -0.96 13.69 -15.43
CA ALA A 116 0.36 13.18 -15.79
C ALA A 116 0.33 11.79 -16.48
N GLY A 117 -0.84 11.15 -16.55
CA GLY A 117 -1.01 9.84 -17.17
C GLY A 117 -0.65 8.68 -16.25
N CYS A 118 -0.66 8.86 -14.93
CA CYS A 118 -0.40 7.79 -13.96
C CYS A 118 -1.61 6.88 -13.73
N LEU A 119 -2.86 7.27 -14.08
CA LEU A 119 -4.03 6.38 -13.96
C LEU A 119 -4.06 5.31 -15.06
N GLN A 120 -3.10 4.40 -15.01
CA GLN A 120 -2.89 3.30 -15.94
C GLN A 120 -2.49 2.03 -15.15
N ARG A 121 -2.34 0.90 -15.85
CA ARG A 121 -1.82 -0.34 -15.26
C ARG A 121 -0.52 -0.07 -14.52
N ARG A 122 -0.25 -0.82 -13.46
CA ARG A 122 0.88 -0.67 -12.54
C ARG A 122 0.78 0.50 -11.57
N LEU A 123 -0.37 1.18 -11.49
CA LEU A 123 -0.65 2.12 -10.40
C LEU A 123 -1.24 1.39 -9.20
N VAL A 124 -0.63 1.63 -8.04
CA VAL A 124 -1.15 1.25 -6.73
C VAL A 124 -1.38 2.51 -5.92
N ALA A 125 -2.62 2.97 -5.83
CA ALA A 125 -2.94 4.19 -5.08
C ALA A 125 -3.25 3.86 -3.61
N ILE A 126 -2.55 4.50 -2.68
CA ILE A 126 -2.80 4.34 -1.24
C ILE A 126 -3.83 5.39 -0.78
N HIS A 127 -4.74 4.97 0.09
CA HIS A 127 -5.86 5.69 0.69
C HIS A 127 -7.03 5.97 -0.23
N THR A 128 -6.85 6.87 -1.21
CA THR A 128 -7.91 7.38 -2.10
C THR A 128 -9.18 7.87 -1.39
N ASN A 129 -9.07 8.23 -0.11
CA ASN A 129 -10.20 8.56 0.77
C ASN A 129 -10.94 9.83 0.33
N ALA A 130 -10.22 10.79 -0.23
CA ALA A 130 -10.79 12.03 -0.74
C ALA A 130 -11.16 11.97 -2.23
N VAL A 131 -10.95 10.85 -2.94
CA VAL A 131 -11.32 10.73 -4.36
C VAL A 131 -12.84 10.76 -4.50
N ASP A 132 -13.34 11.68 -5.31
CA ASP A 132 -14.78 11.83 -5.55
C ASP A 132 -15.35 10.66 -6.36
N LEU A 133 -16.62 10.33 -6.13
CA LEU A 133 -17.33 9.25 -6.83
C LEU A 133 -17.22 9.35 -8.36
N ALA A 134 -17.41 10.55 -8.92
CA ALA A 134 -17.31 10.78 -10.37
C ALA A 134 -15.89 10.61 -10.91
N SER A 135 -14.87 10.69 -10.06
CA SER A 135 -13.49 10.49 -10.48
C SER A 135 -13.17 9.01 -10.73
N TYR A 136 -13.89 8.09 -10.09
CA TYR A 136 -13.69 6.67 -10.36
C TYR A 136 -13.96 6.31 -11.82
N ASP A 137 -14.83 7.05 -12.55
CA ASP A 137 -15.09 6.80 -13.98
C ASP A 137 -13.88 7.04 -14.89
N THR A 138 -12.86 7.75 -14.42
CA THR A 138 -11.63 7.97 -15.21
C THR A 138 -10.59 6.86 -15.00
N TRP A 139 -10.83 5.94 -14.06
CA TRP A 139 -9.99 4.76 -13.83
C TRP A 139 -10.25 3.77 -14.96
N SER A 140 -9.40 3.78 -15.98
CA SER A 140 -9.59 2.94 -17.17
C SER A 140 -8.88 1.59 -17.10
N ASN A 141 -7.75 1.50 -16.36
CA ASN A 141 -6.89 0.29 -16.30
C ASN A 141 -5.97 0.23 -15.07
N SER A 142 -6.20 1.07 -14.08
CA SER A 142 -5.41 1.17 -12.84
C SER A 142 -5.51 -0.11 -12.01
N GLU A 143 -4.37 -0.53 -11.44
CA GLU A 143 -4.20 -1.90 -10.98
C GLU A 143 -4.81 -2.15 -9.61
N ALA A 144 -4.52 -1.28 -8.63
CA ALA A 144 -5.04 -1.48 -7.29
C ALA A 144 -5.18 -0.21 -6.45
N ILE A 145 -6.04 -0.31 -5.44
CA ILE A 145 -6.10 0.63 -4.31
C ILE A 145 -5.70 -0.12 -3.04
N VAL A 146 -4.75 0.44 -2.29
CA VAL A 146 -4.43 0.00 -0.93
C VAL A 146 -5.16 0.92 0.04
N ARG A 147 -6.00 0.34 0.91
CA ARG A 147 -6.75 1.10 1.91
C ARG A 147 -6.35 0.71 3.33
N SER A 148 -6.36 1.72 4.20
CA SER A 148 -6.10 1.58 5.64
C SER A 148 -7.33 2.09 6.40
N PRO A 149 -8.41 1.30 6.49
CA PRO A 149 -9.71 1.77 6.94
C PRO A 149 -9.71 2.32 8.37
N PHE A 150 -8.94 1.76 9.30
CA PHE A 150 -8.83 2.31 10.65
C PHE A 150 -8.18 3.68 10.63
N SER A 151 -6.99 3.81 10.01
CA SER A 151 -6.29 5.09 9.91
C SER A 151 -7.17 6.17 9.25
N ASN A 152 -7.80 5.82 8.12
CA ASN A 152 -8.71 6.72 7.41
C ASN A 152 -9.85 7.20 8.32
N LEU A 153 -10.54 6.27 9.02
CA LEU A 153 -11.63 6.61 9.92
C LEU A 153 -11.17 7.42 11.13
N TRP A 154 -10.02 7.07 11.69
CA TRP A 154 -9.43 7.73 12.85
C TRP A 154 -9.07 9.18 12.56
N LEU A 155 -8.43 9.44 11.41
CA LEU A 155 -7.98 10.78 11.02
C LEU A 155 -9.10 11.62 10.38
N TYR A 156 -9.92 11.00 9.54
CA TYR A 156 -10.80 11.72 8.62
C TYR A 156 -12.30 11.49 8.86
N GLY A 157 -12.68 10.46 9.63
CA GLY A 157 -14.07 10.08 9.83
C GLY A 157 -14.73 9.42 8.60
N THR A 158 -13.98 9.26 7.52
CA THR A 158 -14.40 8.62 6.26
C THR A 158 -13.32 7.63 5.81
N THR A 159 -13.69 6.68 4.95
CA THR A 159 -12.74 5.77 4.30
C THR A 159 -13.10 5.62 2.82
N THR A 160 -12.14 5.15 2.03
CA THR A 160 -12.24 4.74 0.62
C THR A 160 -13.61 4.17 0.25
N ASP A 161 -14.14 4.61 -0.91
CA ASP A 161 -15.38 4.09 -1.47
C ASP A 161 -15.16 2.73 -2.13
N VAL A 162 -15.26 1.68 -1.31
CA VAL A 162 -15.10 0.28 -1.74
C VAL A 162 -16.12 -0.11 -2.82
N PRO A 163 -17.44 0.18 -2.70
CA PRO A 163 -18.41 -0.16 -3.74
C PRO A 163 -18.06 0.43 -5.11
N SER A 164 -17.61 1.69 -5.15
CA SER A 164 -17.24 2.36 -6.40
C SER A 164 -15.98 1.78 -7.03
N ALA A 165 -15.02 1.38 -6.21
CA ALA A 165 -13.82 0.68 -6.68
C ALA A 165 -14.18 -0.70 -7.27
N LEU A 166 -14.98 -1.49 -6.56
CA LEU A 166 -15.43 -2.82 -6.99
C LEU A 166 -16.27 -2.77 -8.28
N ALA A 167 -17.16 -1.77 -8.40
CA ALA A 167 -18.00 -1.58 -9.59
C ALA A 167 -17.20 -1.31 -10.87
N ARG A 168 -15.90 -0.98 -10.74
CA ARG A 168 -14.97 -0.72 -11.84
C ARG A 168 -13.83 -1.72 -11.88
N GLU A 169 -14.00 -2.84 -11.18
CA GLU A 169 -13.05 -3.96 -11.17
C GLU A 169 -11.63 -3.57 -10.71
N ILE A 170 -11.52 -2.51 -9.91
CA ILE A 170 -10.25 -2.08 -9.34
C ILE A 170 -9.89 -3.04 -8.20
N SER A 171 -8.69 -3.63 -8.25
CA SER A 171 -8.23 -4.52 -7.19
C SER A 171 -8.12 -3.77 -5.86
N LEU A 172 -8.63 -4.37 -4.80
CA LEU A 172 -8.55 -3.80 -3.45
C LEU A 172 -7.53 -4.55 -2.61
N CYS A 173 -6.67 -3.80 -1.93
CA CYS A 173 -5.71 -4.30 -0.97
C CYS A 173 -5.91 -3.60 0.38
N ILE A 174 -5.49 -4.23 1.47
CA ILE A 174 -5.49 -3.62 2.81
C ILE A 174 -4.05 -3.53 3.32
N GLY A 175 -3.65 -2.35 3.78
CA GLY A 175 -2.34 -2.08 4.38
C GLY A 175 -2.49 -1.50 5.78
N SER A 176 -1.54 -1.75 6.69
CA SER A 176 -1.63 -1.33 8.09
C SER A 176 -1.42 0.17 8.33
N ASP A 177 -0.94 0.89 7.32
CA ASP A 177 -0.45 2.27 7.44
C ASP A 177 0.71 2.45 8.44
N TRP A 178 1.19 3.68 8.58
CA TRP A 178 2.23 4.04 9.53
C TRP A 178 1.74 3.99 10.98
N GLY A 179 2.63 3.61 11.90
CA GLY A 179 2.28 3.23 13.28
C GLY A 179 1.49 4.24 14.14
N PRO A 180 1.64 5.57 13.97
CA PRO A 180 0.88 6.56 14.76
C PRO A 180 -0.63 6.64 14.47
N SER A 181 -1.09 6.36 13.25
CA SER A 181 -2.52 6.34 12.92
C SER A 181 -3.03 4.98 12.46
N GLY A 182 -2.13 4.12 11.99
CA GLY A 182 -2.40 2.74 11.61
C GLY A 182 -2.57 1.81 12.81
N THR A 183 -3.12 0.62 12.55
CA THR A 183 -3.17 -0.45 13.55
C THR A 183 -1.80 -1.10 13.78
N ARG A 184 -1.68 -1.91 14.85
CA ARG A 184 -0.40 -2.57 15.18
C ARG A 184 0.13 -3.45 14.05
N ASN A 185 -0.76 -4.05 13.27
CA ASN A 185 -0.49 -4.87 12.10
C ASN A 185 -1.76 -5.00 11.24
N VAL A 186 -1.65 -5.60 10.06
CA VAL A 186 -2.73 -5.65 9.07
C VAL A 186 -4.02 -6.34 9.56
N LEU A 187 -3.94 -7.22 10.57
CA LEU A 187 -5.13 -7.89 11.13
C LEU A 187 -6.06 -6.90 11.83
N GLY A 188 -5.51 -5.81 12.39
CA GLY A 188 -6.31 -4.72 12.96
C GLY A 188 -7.14 -4.02 11.88
N GLU A 189 -6.50 -3.66 10.76
CA GLU A 189 -7.19 -3.10 9.60
C GLU A 189 -8.23 -4.05 9.02
N LEU A 190 -7.90 -5.35 8.96
CA LEU A 190 -8.82 -6.39 8.47
C LEU A 190 -10.10 -6.46 9.30
N LYS A 191 -9.96 -6.37 10.64
CA LYS A 191 -11.10 -6.31 11.56
C LYS A 191 -11.95 -5.07 11.28
N VAL A 192 -11.33 -3.90 11.15
CA VAL A 192 -12.07 -2.65 10.87
C VAL A 192 -12.70 -2.69 9.48
N ALA A 193 -12.03 -3.23 8.48
CA ALA A 193 -12.57 -3.48 7.15
C ALA A 193 -13.84 -4.33 7.19
N SER A 194 -13.84 -5.40 7.99
CA SER A 194 -15.01 -6.27 8.20
C SER A 194 -16.17 -5.50 8.84
N LEU A 195 -15.92 -4.80 9.94
CA LEU A 195 -16.95 -4.03 10.66
C LEU A 195 -17.55 -2.91 9.79
N VAL A 196 -16.72 -2.21 9.02
CA VAL A 196 -17.19 -1.16 8.10
C VAL A 196 -18.01 -1.77 6.96
N SER A 197 -17.58 -2.91 6.43
CA SER A 197 -18.32 -3.61 5.38
C SER A 197 -19.71 -4.03 5.84
N GLU A 198 -19.80 -4.58 7.06
CA GLU A 198 -21.07 -4.95 7.69
C GLU A 198 -21.95 -3.72 7.94
N ALA A 199 -21.40 -2.69 8.60
CA ALA A 199 -22.15 -1.49 8.94
C ALA A 199 -22.66 -0.71 7.72
N LYS A 200 -21.93 -0.75 6.60
CA LYS A 200 -22.30 -0.08 5.34
C LYS A 200 -23.01 -1.00 4.34
N GLY A 201 -23.19 -2.27 4.65
CA GLY A 201 -23.83 -3.24 3.75
C GLY A 201 -23.06 -3.47 2.45
N TRP A 202 -21.73 -3.41 2.46
CA TRP A 202 -20.90 -3.61 1.26
C TRP A 202 -20.82 -5.07 0.80
N GLY A 203 -21.22 -6.02 1.65
CA GLY A 203 -21.31 -7.43 1.28
C GLY A 203 -19.96 -8.14 1.05
N LEU A 204 -18.86 -7.65 1.63
CA LEU A 204 -17.57 -8.33 1.54
C LEU A 204 -17.59 -9.60 2.39
N SER A 205 -17.26 -10.73 1.79
CA SER A 205 -17.09 -11.97 2.56
C SER A 205 -15.75 -11.97 3.31
N PRO A 206 -15.60 -12.80 4.36
CA PRO A 206 -14.30 -13.04 4.98
C PRO A 206 -13.23 -13.49 3.96
N PHE A 207 -13.63 -14.26 2.95
CA PHE A 207 -12.74 -14.67 1.87
C PHE A 207 -12.26 -13.49 1.02
N ASP A 208 -13.14 -12.53 0.73
CA ASP A 208 -12.75 -11.31 0.02
C ASP A 208 -11.75 -10.49 0.83
N LEU A 209 -12.00 -10.33 2.12
CA LEU A 209 -11.11 -9.62 3.02
C LEU A 209 -9.72 -10.28 3.11
N VAL A 210 -9.65 -11.61 3.22
CA VAL A 210 -8.36 -12.34 3.25
C VAL A 210 -7.62 -12.19 1.92
N LYS A 211 -8.31 -12.22 0.77
CA LYS A 211 -7.68 -11.95 -0.53
C LYS A 211 -7.04 -10.56 -0.57
N MET A 212 -7.67 -9.55 0.03
CA MET A 212 -7.14 -8.17 0.07
C MET A 212 -5.82 -8.03 0.85
N ILE A 213 -5.41 -9.02 1.65
CA ILE A 213 -4.13 -9.02 2.38
C ILE A 213 -3.19 -10.15 1.92
N THR A 214 -3.57 -10.94 0.92
CA THR A 214 -2.78 -12.07 0.41
C THR A 214 -2.69 -12.04 -1.11
N ALA A 215 -3.69 -12.61 -1.78
CA ALA A 215 -3.72 -12.80 -3.22
C ALA A 215 -3.70 -11.49 -4.02
N ASN A 216 -4.48 -10.49 -3.61
CA ASN A 216 -4.60 -9.23 -4.34
C ASN A 216 -3.27 -8.44 -4.36
N PRO A 217 -2.61 -8.16 -3.22
CA PRO A 217 -1.29 -7.52 -3.25
C PRO A 217 -0.23 -8.42 -3.90
N GLY A 218 -0.37 -9.75 -3.81
CA GLY A 218 0.48 -10.69 -4.53
C GLY A 218 0.40 -10.56 -6.04
N ASP A 219 -0.82 -10.48 -6.59
CA ASP A 219 -1.06 -10.29 -8.03
C ASP A 219 -0.48 -8.96 -8.53
N VAL A 220 -0.62 -7.89 -7.74
CA VAL A 220 -0.06 -6.57 -8.03
C VAL A 220 1.47 -6.59 -8.12
N LEU A 221 2.12 -7.34 -7.22
CA LEU A 221 3.57 -7.45 -7.20
C LEU A 221 4.11 -8.43 -8.24
N ALA A 222 3.32 -9.43 -8.65
CA ALA A 222 3.73 -10.41 -9.65
C ALA A 222 4.17 -9.75 -10.97
N GLU A 223 3.57 -8.61 -11.30
CA GLU A 223 3.93 -7.83 -12.48
C GLU A 223 5.34 -7.21 -12.40
N ALA A 224 5.74 -6.71 -11.23
CA ALA A 224 7.07 -6.14 -11.00
C ALA A 224 8.11 -7.24 -10.75
N TRP A 225 7.74 -8.28 -10.01
CA TRP A 225 8.63 -9.36 -9.62
C TRP A 225 8.75 -10.48 -10.65
N GLN A 226 7.93 -10.45 -11.71
CA GLN A 226 7.87 -11.52 -12.72
C GLN A 226 7.66 -12.91 -12.08
N ARG A 227 7.04 -12.94 -10.91
CA ARG A 227 6.81 -14.14 -10.11
C ARG A 227 5.66 -13.93 -9.16
N GLN A 228 4.77 -14.93 -9.10
CA GLN A 228 3.61 -14.83 -8.24
C GLN A 228 4.00 -14.83 -6.76
N ALA A 229 3.32 -14.00 -5.97
CA ALA A 229 3.37 -13.99 -4.51
C ALA A 229 1.94 -14.05 -3.95
N GLY A 230 1.79 -14.29 -2.64
CA GLY A 230 0.49 -14.22 -1.96
C GLY A 230 -0.54 -15.30 -2.36
N ARG A 231 -0.19 -16.22 -3.28
CA ARG A 231 -1.00 -17.37 -3.71
C ARG A 231 -0.21 -18.67 -3.59
N GLN A 232 -0.87 -19.71 -3.08
CA GLN A 232 -0.31 -21.06 -3.05
C GLN A 232 -0.51 -21.74 -4.40
N GLN A 233 0.51 -21.69 -5.25
CA GLN A 233 0.51 -22.37 -6.54
C GLN A 233 1.95 -22.75 -6.95
N PRO A 234 2.14 -23.76 -7.82
CA PRO A 234 3.46 -24.09 -8.35
C PRO A 234 4.15 -22.88 -8.99
N GLY A 235 5.44 -22.69 -8.67
CA GLY A 235 6.26 -21.60 -9.22
C GLY A 235 6.07 -20.22 -8.56
N ALA A 236 5.15 -20.08 -7.59
CA ALA A 236 5.04 -18.88 -6.76
C ALA A 236 6.18 -18.83 -5.71
N LEU A 237 6.45 -17.63 -5.20
CA LEU A 237 7.35 -17.41 -4.07
C LEU A 237 6.84 -18.17 -2.83
N GLY A 238 7.75 -18.85 -2.15
CA GLY A 238 7.48 -19.67 -0.97
C GLY A 238 7.25 -18.87 0.31
N ILE A 239 6.44 -17.81 0.25
CA ILE A 239 6.25 -16.85 1.33
C ILE A 239 4.96 -17.17 2.06
N TYR A 240 5.06 -17.61 3.32
CA TYR A 240 3.92 -18.06 4.12
C TYR A 240 4.07 -17.65 5.59
N CYS A 241 2.94 -17.35 6.25
CA CYS A 241 2.87 -17.24 7.70
C CYS A 241 2.05 -18.43 8.25
N LEU A 242 2.63 -19.17 9.20
CA LEU A 242 1.93 -20.22 9.94
C LEU A 242 1.35 -19.61 11.21
N THR A 243 0.02 -19.69 11.35
CA THR A 243 -0.67 -19.33 12.58
C THR A 243 -1.11 -20.61 13.29
N THR A 244 -0.92 -20.68 14.61
CA THR A 244 -1.43 -21.78 15.43
C THR A 244 -2.90 -21.50 15.75
N ALA A 245 -3.76 -22.51 15.54
CA ALA A 245 -5.17 -22.45 15.92
C ALA A 245 -5.37 -22.64 17.44
#